data_AF-A0A2N0S7A1-F1
#
_entry.id   AF-A0A2N0S7A1-F1
#
_cell.length_a   1.000
_cell.length_b   1.000
_cell.length_c   1.000
_cell.angle_alpha   90.00
_cell.angle_beta   90.00
_cell.angle_gamma   90.00
#
_symmetry.space_group_name_H-M   'P 1'
#
loop_
_entity.id
_entity.type
_entity.pdbx_description
1 polymer ?
#
loop_
_entity_poly.entity_id
_entity_poly.type
_entity_poly.pdbx_seq_one_letter_code
_entity_poly.pdbx_strand_id
1 'polypeptide(L)'
;MDVNSLDFLDLYNKIGTAEDNLRRTTHDLLRCYYIFGQATKQLFDHFRKTCNEDASNAKVNDRIMNQISVQDKLTETNLRKRKERGKKGFRLFSNVGGIEAIERLKSFNATTILNLSPDDVDFLIARLNE
;
A
#
# COMPACT_ATOMS: atom_id res chain seq x y z
N MET A 1 -5.68 11.61 39.13
CA MET A 1 -5.98 12.60 38.08
C MET A 1 -7.01 13.53 38.67
N ASP A 2 -6.71 14.82 38.81
CA ASP A 2 -7.66 15.79 39.36
C ASP A 2 -8.76 16.01 38.31
N VAL A 3 -10.02 15.86 38.70
CA VAL A 3 -11.15 16.03 37.78
C VAL A 3 -11.25 17.48 37.29
N ASN A 4 -10.74 18.43 38.08
CA ASN A 4 -10.71 19.85 37.72
C ASN A 4 -9.63 20.18 36.67
N SER A 5 -8.72 19.25 36.36
CA SER A 5 -7.70 19.41 35.32
C SER A 5 -8.09 18.74 33.99
N LEU A 6 -9.30 18.19 33.87
CA LEU A 6 -9.78 17.55 32.65
C LEU A 6 -10.33 18.60 31.67
N ASP A 7 -9.54 18.90 30.65
CA ASP A 7 -9.97 19.71 29.51
C ASP A 7 -10.52 18.80 28.40
N PHE A 8 -11.84 18.63 28.39
CA PHE A 8 -12.50 17.79 27.38
C PHE A 8 -12.40 18.36 25.96
N LEU A 9 -12.22 19.67 25.80
CA LEU A 9 -12.04 20.27 24.47
C LEU A 9 -10.67 19.88 23.92
N ASP A 10 -9.61 19.98 24.73
CA ASP A 10 -8.28 19.50 24.36
C ASP A 10 -8.28 17.99 24.03
N LEU A 11 -8.93 17.17 24.86
CA LEU A 11 -9.05 15.73 24.62
C LEU A 11 -9.79 15.43 23.30
N TYR A 12 -10.90 16.14 23.03
CA TYR A 12 -11.66 16.00 21.78
C TYR A 12 -10.82 16.39 20.56
N ASN A 13 -10.10 17.52 20.62
CA ASN A 13 -9.24 17.98 19.54
C ASN A 13 -8.06 17.03 19.27
N LYS A 14 -7.51 16.41 20.33
CA LYS A 14 -6.47 15.39 20.21
C LYS A 14 -6.96 14.14 19.48
N ILE A 15 -8.21 13.73 19.72
CA ILE A 15 -8.83 12.62 18.97
C ILE A 15 -8.90 12.97 17.48
N GLY A 16 -9.47 14.12 17.12
CA GLY A 16 -9.57 14.53 15.71
C GLY A 16 -8.21 14.61 15.01
N THR A 17 -7.19 15.14 15.70
CA THR A 17 -5.82 15.18 15.18
C THR A 17 -5.24 13.78 14.96
N ALA A 18 -5.48 12.85 15.87
CA ALA A 18 -5.02 11.48 15.74
C ALA A 18 -5.72 10.75 14.58
N GLU A 19 -7.02 10.95 14.39
CA GLU A 19 -7.78 10.42 13.26
C GLU A 19 -7.26 10.94 11.91
N ASP A 20 -7.02 12.24 11.81
CA ASP A 20 -6.44 12.86 10.60
C ASP A 20 -5.03 12.31 10.27
N ASN A 21 -4.19 12.13 11.29
CA ASN A 21 -2.86 11.56 11.12
C ASN A 21 -2.92 10.09 10.71
N LEU A 22 -3.85 9.31 11.27
CA LEU A 22 -4.09 7.93 10.87
C LEU A 22 -4.51 7.84 9.40
N ARG A 23 -5.41 8.73 8.94
CA ARG A 23 -5.83 8.80 7.54
C ARG A 23 -4.64 9.12 6.62
N ARG A 24 -3.85 10.15 6.93
CA ARG A 24 -2.64 10.50 6.16
C ARG A 24 -1.66 9.34 6.06
N THR A 25 -1.32 8.73 7.20
CA THR A 25 -0.41 7.57 7.25
C THR A 25 -0.92 6.39 6.43
N THR A 26 -2.25 6.16 6.46
CA THR A 26 -2.90 5.13 5.66
C THR A 26 -2.75 5.41 4.16
N HIS A 27 -3.03 6.64 3.72
CA HIS A 27 -2.91 7.03 2.31
C HIS A 27 -1.47 6.91 1.83
N ASP A 28 -0.51 7.37 2.63
CA ASP A 28 0.92 7.25 2.34
C ASP A 28 1.35 5.79 2.18
N LEU A 29 0.88 4.91 3.08
CA LEU A 29 1.18 3.48 3.01
C LEU A 29 0.60 2.85 1.73
N LEU A 30 -0.65 3.15 1.38
CA LEU A 30 -1.28 2.65 0.16
C LEU A 30 -0.56 3.17 -1.09
N ARG A 31 -0.18 4.45 -1.12
CA ARG A 31 0.61 5.06 -2.19
C ARG A 31 1.96 4.36 -2.35
N CYS A 32 2.65 4.08 -1.24
CA CYS A 32 3.90 3.31 -1.25
C CYS A 32 3.73 1.94 -1.90
N TYR A 33 2.70 1.18 -1.51
CA TYR A 33 2.44 -0.14 -2.11
C TYR A 33 2.04 -0.05 -3.59
N TYR A 34 1.22 0.94 -3.95
CA TYR A 34 0.82 1.18 -5.34
C TYR A 34 2.04 1.45 -6.23
N ILE A 35 2.89 2.40 -5.84
CA ILE A 35 4.10 2.76 -6.59
C ILE A 35 5.08 1.57 -6.65
N PHE A 36 5.25 0.85 -5.54
CA PHE A 36 6.11 -0.35 -5.51
C PHE A 36 5.60 -1.44 -6.46
N GLY A 37 4.29 -1.67 -6.49
CA GLY A 37 3.66 -2.60 -7.43
C GLY A 37 3.80 -2.17 -8.88
N GLN A 38 3.61 -0.88 -9.17
CA GLN A 38 3.80 -0.31 -10.50
C GLN A 38 5.23 -0.51 -11.01
N ALA A 39 6.23 -0.14 -10.20
CA ALA A 39 7.65 -0.31 -10.53
C ALA A 39 8.01 -1.79 -10.74
N THR A 40 7.49 -2.69 -9.89
CA THR A 40 7.66 -4.13 -10.05
C THR A 40 7.11 -4.62 -11.39
N LYS A 41 5.90 -4.17 -11.76
CA LYS A 41 5.26 -4.54 -13.04
C LYS A 41 6.04 -4.01 -14.25
N GLN A 42 6.47 -2.76 -14.21
CA GLN A 42 7.30 -2.16 -15.27
C GLN A 42 8.61 -2.92 -15.47
N LEU A 43 9.27 -3.32 -14.39
CA LEU A 43 10.50 -4.10 -14.46
C LEU A 43 10.25 -5.51 -15.00
N PHE A 44 9.16 -6.16 -14.58
CA PHE A 44 8.74 -7.45 -15.13
C PHE A 44 8.49 -7.36 -16.63
N ASP A 45 7.73 -6.36 -17.07
CA ASP A 45 7.41 -6.13 -18.49
C ASP A 45 8.65 -5.86 -19.32
N HIS A 46 9.64 -5.14 -18.76
CA HIS A 46 10.93 -4.94 -19.39
C HIS A 46 11.65 -6.28 -19.65
N PHE A 47 11.74 -7.15 -18.64
CA PHE A 47 12.38 -8.45 -18.81
C PHE A 47 11.58 -9.42 -19.68
N ARG A 48 10.25 -9.34 -19.68
CA ARG A 48 9.37 -10.17 -20.52
C ARG A 48 9.59 -9.98 -22.01
N LYS A 49 10.18 -8.85 -22.43
CA LYS A 49 10.55 -8.62 -23.83
C LYS A 49 11.61 -9.61 -24.34
N THR A 50 12.42 -10.18 -23.45
CA THR A 50 13.58 -11.01 -23.81
C THR A 50 13.66 -12.33 -23.04
N CYS A 51 12.77 -12.57 -22.07
CA CYS A 51 12.79 -13.73 -21.19
C CYS A 51 11.38 -14.35 -21.08
N ASN A 52 11.33 -15.64 -20.76
CA ASN A 52 10.08 -16.29 -20.36
C ASN A 52 9.63 -15.83 -18.96
N GLU A 53 8.45 -16.26 -18.53
CA GLU A 53 7.83 -15.82 -17.27
C GLU A 53 8.71 -16.01 -16.04
N ASP A 54 9.21 -17.23 -15.87
CA ASP A 54 9.99 -17.61 -14.70
C ASP A 54 11.32 -16.86 -14.66
N ALA A 55 11.99 -16.74 -15.79
CA ALA A 55 13.23 -15.99 -15.91
C ALA A 55 13.02 -14.48 -15.69
N SER A 56 11.91 -13.91 -16.17
CA SER A 56 11.56 -12.51 -15.88
C SER A 56 11.31 -12.29 -14.40
N ASN A 57 10.58 -13.19 -13.74
CA ASN A 57 10.32 -13.12 -12.30
C ASN A 57 11.61 -13.23 -11.47
N ALA A 58 12.52 -14.14 -11.84
CA ALA A 58 13.82 -14.29 -11.19
C ALA A 58 14.64 -12.99 -11.31
N LYS A 59 14.75 -12.40 -12.50
CA LYS A 59 15.47 -11.13 -12.72
C LYS A 59 14.88 -9.95 -11.95
N VAL A 60 13.56 -9.88 -11.80
CA VAL A 60 12.90 -8.88 -10.94
C VAL A 60 13.34 -9.07 -9.49
N ASN A 61 13.30 -10.31 -8.97
CA ASN A 61 13.71 -10.61 -7.61
C ASN A 61 15.17 -10.24 -7.37
N ASP A 62 16.08 -10.66 -8.25
CA ASP A 62 17.50 -10.39 -8.13
C ASP A 62 17.78 -8.88 -8.12
N ARG A 63 17.13 -8.12 -8.99
CA ARG A 63 17.31 -6.66 -9.04
C ARG A 63 16.81 -5.98 -7.76
N ILE A 64 15.66 -6.40 -7.23
CA ILE A 64 15.13 -5.83 -5.98
C ILE A 64 16.03 -6.23 -4.80
N MET A 65 16.46 -7.49 -4.71
CA MET A 65 17.37 -7.95 -3.66
C MET A 65 18.69 -7.17 -3.73
N ASN A 66 19.32 -7.04 -4.89
CA ASN A 66 20.58 -6.30 -5.04
C ASN A 66 20.50 -4.84 -4.57
N GLN A 67 19.32 -4.20 -4.64
CA GLN A 67 19.11 -2.84 -4.16
C GLN A 67 18.77 -2.74 -2.66
N ILE A 68 18.17 -3.77 -2.07
CA ILE A 68 17.63 -3.72 -0.69
C ILE A 68 18.44 -4.58 0.30
N SER A 69 19.25 -5.53 -0.19
CA SER A 69 20.08 -6.44 0.63
C SER A 69 21.09 -5.72 1.54
N VAL A 70 21.32 -4.42 1.35
CA VAL A 70 22.17 -3.59 2.21
C VAL A 70 21.53 -3.32 3.60
N GLN A 71 20.25 -3.65 3.81
CA GLN A 71 19.52 -3.32 5.06
C GLN A 71 19.44 -4.45 6.12
N ASP A 72 20.25 -5.52 6.02
CA ASP A 72 20.47 -6.60 7.02
C ASP A 72 19.25 -7.38 7.58
N LYS A 73 18.02 -6.98 7.27
CA LYS A 73 16.78 -7.59 7.83
C LYS A 73 15.81 -8.10 6.77
N LEU A 74 16.20 -8.09 5.50
CA LEU A 74 15.32 -8.51 4.41
C LEU A 74 15.51 -10.01 4.12
N THR A 75 14.55 -10.83 4.56
CA THR A 75 14.45 -12.22 4.11
C THR A 75 13.74 -12.28 2.76
N GLU A 76 14.05 -13.29 1.95
CA GLU A 76 13.34 -13.56 0.69
C GLU A 76 11.81 -13.67 0.91
N THR A 77 11.40 -14.25 2.05
CA THR A 77 10.00 -14.33 2.47
C THR A 77 9.37 -12.94 2.66
N ASN A 78 10.08 -12.01 3.30
CA ASN A 78 9.59 -10.64 3.52
C ASN A 78 9.48 -9.88 2.19
N LEU A 79 10.46 -10.03 1.31
CA LEU A 79 10.42 -9.47 -0.04
C LEU A 79 9.20 -10.00 -0.81
N ARG A 80 9.00 -11.32 -0.83
CA ARG A 80 7.86 -11.95 -1.49
C ARG A 80 6.54 -11.36 -0.97
N LYS A 81 6.35 -11.28 0.35
CA LYS A 81 5.12 -10.71 0.95
C LYS A 81 4.90 -9.25 0.54
N ARG A 82 5.94 -8.41 0.57
CA ARG A 82 5.82 -7.00 0.16
C ARG A 82 5.54 -6.84 -1.33
N LYS A 83 6.17 -7.67 -2.18
CA LYS A 83 5.93 -7.69 -3.64
C LYS A 83 4.50 -8.06 -3.96
N GLU A 84 3.97 -9.12 -3.36
CA GLU A 84 2.59 -9.53 -3.59
C GLU A 84 1.59 -8.46 -3.11
N ARG A 85 1.82 -7.84 -1.95
CA ARG A 85 1.02 -6.69 -1.50
C ARG A 85 1.10 -5.50 -2.46
N GLY A 86 2.28 -5.19 -2.97
CA GLY A 86 2.49 -4.11 -3.93
C GLY A 86 1.77 -4.36 -5.25
N LYS A 87 1.97 -5.53 -5.87
CA LYS A 87 1.26 -5.95 -7.10
C LYS A 87 -0.25 -5.83 -6.94
N LYS A 88 -0.76 -6.25 -5.79
CA LYS A 88 -2.17 -6.22 -5.44
C LYS A 88 -2.70 -4.81 -5.28
N GLY A 89 -2.02 -3.96 -4.50
CA GLY A 89 -2.36 -2.55 -4.38
C GLY A 89 -2.35 -1.84 -5.74
N PHE A 90 -1.34 -2.11 -6.56
CA PHE A 90 -1.27 -1.60 -7.92
C PHE A 90 -2.47 -2.04 -8.78
N ARG A 91 -2.78 -3.34 -8.83
CA ARG A 91 -3.91 -3.86 -9.62
C ARG A 91 -5.25 -3.27 -9.18
N LEU A 92 -5.51 -3.27 -7.87
CA LEU A 92 -6.74 -2.75 -7.29
C LEU A 92 -6.97 -1.29 -7.66
N PHE A 93 -6.02 -0.42 -7.33
CA PHE A 93 -6.20 1.02 -7.54
C PHE A 93 -6.12 1.41 -9.01
N SER A 94 -5.29 0.74 -9.83
CA SER A 94 -5.24 1.03 -11.27
C SER A 94 -6.60 0.85 -11.96
N ASN A 95 -7.46 -0.03 -11.44
CA ASN A 95 -8.79 -0.27 -11.98
C ASN A 95 -9.82 0.81 -11.59
N VAL A 96 -9.53 1.64 -10.58
CA VAL A 96 -10.52 2.59 -10.00
C VAL A 96 -10.04 4.04 -9.98
N GLY A 97 -8.91 4.35 -10.62
CA GLY A 97 -8.39 5.74 -10.73
C GLY A 97 -7.00 5.98 -10.15
N GLY A 98 -6.28 4.93 -9.78
CA GLY A 98 -4.88 4.98 -9.35
C GLY A 98 -4.68 5.77 -8.06
N ILE A 99 -3.70 6.68 -8.08
CA ILE A 99 -3.36 7.52 -6.90
C ILE A 99 -4.53 8.42 -6.50
N GLU A 100 -5.29 8.96 -7.46
CA GLU A 100 -6.44 9.81 -7.16
C GLU A 100 -7.51 9.05 -6.36
N ALA A 101 -7.70 7.76 -6.67
CA ALA A 101 -8.61 6.92 -5.91
C ALA A 101 -8.11 6.72 -4.46
N ILE A 102 -6.80 6.56 -4.26
CA ILE A 102 -6.22 6.47 -2.91
C ILE A 102 -6.49 7.76 -2.12
N GLU A 103 -6.34 8.92 -2.74
CA GLU A 103 -6.52 10.23 -2.10
C GLU A 103 -7.99 10.51 -1.73
N ARG A 104 -8.93 9.96 -2.48
CA ARG A 104 -10.38 10.10 -2.23
C ARG A 104 -10.93 9.18 -1.14
N LEU A 105 -10.15 8.20 -0.66
CA LEU A 105 -10.60 7.33 0.43
C LEU A 105 -10.84 8.16 1.71
N LYS A 106 -12.03 8.03 2.30
CA LYS A 106 -12.38 8.81 3.50
C LYS A 106 -11.93 8.15 4.80
N SER A 107 -12.05 6.81 4.93
CA SER A 107 -11.83 6.14 6.23
C SER A 107 -11.55 4.63 6.12
N PHE A 108 -10.27 4.19 6.12
CA PHE A 108 -9.94 2.75 6.20
C PHE A 108 -8.65 2.42 6.92
N ASN A 109 -8.56 1.17 7.38
CA ASN A 109 -7.30 0.52 7.70
C ASN A 109 -6.66 0.01 6.39
N ALA A 110 -5.44 0.47 6.08
CA ALA A 110 -4.68 0.03 4.91
C ALA A 110 -4.56 -1.50 4.81
N THR A 111 -4.50 -2.19 5.96
CA THR A 111 -4.41 -3.65 6.03
C THR A 111 -5.64 -4.33 5.45
N THR A 112 -6.84 -3.78 5.69
CA THR A 112 -8.09 -4.33 5.15
C THR A 112 -8.07 -4.27 3.62
N ILE A 113 -7.70 -3.12 3.05
CA ILE A 113 -7.63 -2.91 1.60
C ILE A 113 -6.60 -3.84 0.96
N LEU A 114 -5.40 -3.95 1.56
CA LEU A 114 -4.35 -4.81 1.04
C LEU A 114 -4.66 -6.31 1.21
N ASN A 115 -5.70 -6.66 1.97
CA ASN A 115 -6.17 -8.03 2.14
C ASN A 115 -7.32 -8.41 1.21
N LEU A 116 -8.08 -7.45 0.65
CA LEU A 116 -9.16 -7.69 -0.34
C LEU A 116 -8.69 -8.52 -1.53
N SER A 117 -9.46 -9.43 -2.12
CA SER A 117 -9.05 -10.05 -3.39
C SER A 117 -8.77 -8.98 -4.46
N PRO A 118 -7.79 -9.16 -5.37
CA PRO A 118 -7.62 -8.25 -6.51
C PRO A 118 -8.88 -8.08 -7.38
N ASP A 119 -9.84 -9.02 -7.26
CA ASP A 119 -11.11 -9.00 -7.97
C ASP A 119 -12.24 -8.33 -7.15
N ASP A 120 -11.98 -7.98 -5.88
CA ASP A 120 -12.94 -7.26 -5.00
C ASP A 120 -12.91 -5.74 -5.29
N VAL A 121 -12.93 -5.37 -6.57
CA VAL A 121 -12.90 -3.97 -7.01
C VAL A 121 -14.19 -3.24 -6.61
N ASP A 122 -15.32 -3.94 -6.61
CA ASP A 122 -16.62 -3.40 -6.21
C ASP A 122 -16.63 -2.87 -4.77
N PHE A 123 -15.88 -3.52 -3.88
CA PHE A 123 -15.70 -3.03 -2.51
C PHE A 123 -15.01 -1.66 -2.50
N LEU A 124 -13.95 -1.48 -3.30
CA LEU A 124 -13.27 -0.19 -3.41
C LEU A 124 -14.18 0.88 -4.03
N ILE A 125 -14.92 0.53 -5.08
CA ILE A 125 -15.85 1.46 -5.74
C ILE A 125 -16.91 1.95 -4.75
N ALA A 126 -17.51 1.05 -3.96
CA ALA A 126 -18.50 1.43 -2.95
C ALA A 126 -17.92 2.45 -1.96
N ARG A 127 -16.67 2.26 -1.51
CA ARG A 127 -16.00 3.15 -0.54
C ARG A 127 -15.53 4.47 -1.12
N LEU A 128 -15.28 4.55 -2.42
CA LEU A 128 -14.95 5.80 -3.10
C LEU A 128 -16.18 6.72 -3.27
N ASN A 129 -17.38 6.13 -3.21
CA ASN A 129 -18.65 6.82 -3.36
C ASN A 129 -19.36 7.15 -2.03
N GLU A 130 -18.77 6.77 -0.88
CA GLU A 130 -19.17 7.22 0.47
C GLU A 130 -18.72 8.67 0.72
#